data_AF-A0EY30-F1
#
_entry.id   AF-A0EY30-F1
#
_cell.length_a   1.000
_cell.length_b   1.000
_cell.length_c   1.000
_cell.angle_alpha   90.00
_cell.angle_beta   90.00
_cell.angle_gamma   90.00
#
_symmetry.space_group_name_H-M   'P 1'
#
loop_
_entity.id
_entity.type
_entity.pdbx_description
1 polymer ?
#
loop_
_entity_poly.entity_id
_entity_poly.type
_entity_poly.pdbx_seq_one_letter_code
_entity_poly.pdbx_strand_id
1 'polypeptide(L)'
;MSLLHLGFYSAFTLSCLGLAFHRTHLISALLCLESMMLSMYIALSAWPIENQAAASTLMPILMLAFSACEAGTGLAMLVASTRTHGSDHLHNLNLLQC
;
A
#
# COMPACT_ATOMS: atom_id res chain seq x y z
N MET A 1 10.34 15.12 18.50
CA MET A 1 9.43 14.61 17.45
C MET A 1 9.84 15.29 16.16
N SER A 2 10.78 14.70 15.42
CA SER A 2 11.38 15.34 14.25
C SER A 2 10.33 15.57 13.16
N LEU A 3 10.56 16.58 12.30
CA LEU A 3 9.68 16.96 11.19
C LEU A 3 9.43 15.78 10.23
N LEU A 4 10.37 14.82 10.19
CA LEU A 4 10.26 13.56 9.48
C LEU A 4 9.11 12.69 9.99
N HIS A 5 8.84 12.70 11.32
CA HIS A 5 7.72 11.96 11.88
C HIS A 5 6.37 12.45 11.36
N LEU A 6 6.20 13.76 11.32
CA LEU A 6 4.98 14.36 10.77
C LEU A 6 4.82 14.04 9.27
N GLY A 7 5.91 14.05 8.52
CA GLY A 7 5.91 13.74 7.09
C GLY A 7 5.48 12.31 6.76
N PHE A 8 5.94 11.31 7.51
CA PHE A 8 5.50 9.93 7.25
C PHE A 8 4.06 9.68 7.72
N TYR A 9 3.64 10.24 8.85
CA TYR A 9 2.27 10.07 9.33
C TYR A 9 1.26 10.75 8.38
N SER A 10 1.61 11.91 7.83
CA SER A 10 0.79 12.58 6.83
C SER A 10 0.73 11.80 5.50
N ALA A 11 1.85 11.24 5.04
CA ALA A 11 1.87 10.39 3.85
C ALA A 11 1.03 9.12 4.00
N PHE A 12 1.11 8.46 5.17
CA PHE A 12 0.31 7.28 5.47
C PHE A 12 -1.19 7.62 5.52
N THR A 13 -1.57 8.68 6.25
CA THR A 13 -2.97 9.10 6.36
C THR A 13 -3.56 9.57 5.02
N LEU A 14 -2.79 10.29 4.19
CA LEU A 14 -3.21 10.69 2.85
C LEU A 14 -3.43 9.45 1.95
N SER A 15 -2.57 8.45 2.05
CA SER A 15 -2.73 7.18 1.32
C SER A 15 -3.98 6.42 1.80
N CYS A 16 -4.28 6.45 3.10
CA CYS A 16 -5.51 5.86 3.65
C CYS A 16 -6.76 6.55 3.14
N LEU A 17 -6.74 7.88 3.12
CA LEU A 17 -7.84 8.67 2.57
C LEU A 17 -7.99 8.40 1.06
N GLY A 18 -6.88 8.30 0.32
CA GLY A 18 -6.87 7.93 -1.09
C GLY A 18 -7.57 6.59 -1.35
N LEU A 19 -7.23 5.56 -0.58
CA LEU A 19 -7.86 4.24 -0.69
C LEU A 19 -9.36 4.26 -0.32
N ALA A 20 -9.75 5.04 0.69
CA ALA A 20 -11.15 5.14 1.11
C ALA A 20 -12.04 5.81 0.03
N PHE A 21 -11.53 6.87 -0.61
CA PHE A 21 -12.32 7.71 -1.52
C PHE A 21 -12.17 7.35 -3.01
N HIS A 22 -11.02 6.85 -3.47
CA HIS A 22 -10.75 6.60 -4.89
C HIS A 22 -11.15 5.18 -5.31
N ARG A 23 -12.48 4.94 -5.35
CA ARG A 23 -13.13 3.62 -5.55
C ARG A 23 -13.40 3.26 -7.02
N THR A 24 -13.04 4.09 -7.99
CA THR A 24 -13.47 3.85 -9.39
C THR A 24 -12.64 2.77 -10.06
N HIS A 25 -11.31 2.81 -9.93
CA HIS A 25 -10.41 1.86 -10.57
C HIS A 25 -9.64 1.04 -9.52
N LEU A 26 -9.50 -0.26 -9.76
CA LEU A 26 -8.69 -1.12 -8.89
C LEU A 26 -7.20 -0.71 -8.88
N ILE A 27 -6.68 -0.20 -10.01
CA ILE A 27 -5.29 0.29 -10.13
C ILE A 27 -4.98 1.40 -9.13
N SER A 28 -5.87 2.37 -8.97
CA SER A 28 -5.66 3.47 -8.02
C SER A 28 -5.65 3.00 -6.58
N ALA A 29 -6.45 1.97 -6.25
CA ALA A 29 -6.43 1.36 -4.93
C ALA A 29 -5.09 0.63 -4.67
N LEU A 30 -4.58 -0.12 -5.66
CA LEU A 30 -3.26 -0.78 -5.56
C LEU A 30 -2.13 0.24 -5.37
N LEU A 31 -2.14 1.34 -6.11
CA LEU A 31 -1.14 2.42 -5.94
C LEU A 31 -1.20 3.06 -4.55
N CYS A 32 -2.39 3.22 -3.96
CA CYS A 32 -2.53 3.74 -2.60
C CYS A 32 -2.02 2.75 -1.53
N LEU A 33 -2.14 1.44 -1.77
CA LEU A 33 -1.54 0.42 -0.90
C LEU A 33 -0.01 0.44 -0.99
N GLU A 34 0.54 0.53 -2.20
CA GLU A 34 1.98 0.69 -2.39
C GLU A 34 2.54 1.92 -1.67
N SER A 35 1.85 3.06 -1.74
CA SER A 35 2.28 4.28 -1.05
C SER A 35 2.21 4.14 0.49
N MET A 36 1.23 3.41 1.03
CA MET A 36 1.21 3.06 2.46
C MET A 36 2.43 2.22 2.85
N MET A 37 2.71 1.13 2.11
CA MET A 37 3.81 0.22 2.41
C MET A 37 5.15 0.94 2.33
N LEU A 38 5.33 1.83 1.35
CA LEU A 38 6.52 2.67 1.23
C LEU A 38 6.69 3.61 2.43
N SER A 39 5.61 4.25 2.91
CA SER A 39 5.68 5.14 4.08
C SER A 39 6.07 4.37 5.36
N MET A 40 5.57 3.14 5.52
CA MET A 40 5.94 2.25 6.63
C MET A 40 7.39 1.78 6.53
N TYR A 41 7.89 1.53 5.31
CA TYR A 41 9.30 1.16 5.09
C TYR A 41 10.23 2.29 5.51
N ILE A 42 9.92 3.52 5.10
CA ILE A 42 10.70 4.71 5.48
C ILE A 42 10.70 4.88 7.01
N ALA A 43 9.54 4.75 7.67
CA ALA A 43 9.44 4.86 9.12
C ALA A 43 10.27 3.79 9.86
N LEU A 44 10.19 2.52 9.44
CA LEU A 44 10.94 1.42 10.03
C LEU A 44 12.45 1.53 9.77
N SER A 45 12.86 2.07 8.62
CA SER A 45 14.28 2.26 8.28
C SER A 45 14.90 3.46 9.01
N ALA A 46 14.13 4.51 9.30
CA ALA A 46 14.60 5.70 10.01
C ALA A 46 14.65 5.51 11.54
N TRP A 47 13.80 4.64 12.10
CA TRP A 47 13.70 4.42 13.55
C TRP A 47 15.01 4.04 14.27
N PRO A 48 15.86 3.14 13.71
CA PRO A 48 17.12 2.78 14.36
C PRO A 48 18.14 3.91 14.36
N ILE A 49 18.07 4.80 13.36
CA ILE A 49 18.97 5.95 13.20
C ILE A 49 18.71 6.96 14.31
N GLU A 50 17.44 7.24 14.63
CA GLU A 50 17.04 8.16 15.71
C GLU A 50 17.39 7.61 17.11
N ASN A 51 17.26 6.29 17.32
CA ASN A 51 17.49 5.67 18.62
C ASN A 51 18.94 5.21 18.87
N GLN A 52 19.87 5.47 17.94
CA GLN A 52 21.26 4.99 17.99
C GLN A 52 21.38 3.49 18.31
N ALA A 53 20.39 2.71 17.89
CA ALA A 53 20.32 1.27 18.10
C ALA A 53 20.93 0.54 16.91
N ALA A 54 21.47 -0.67 17.13
CA ALA A 54 21.92 -1.53 16.05
C ALA A 54 20.75 -1.78 15.07
N ALA A 55 20.89 -1.28 13.83
CA ALA A 55 19.82 -1.34 12.84
C ALA A 55 19.56 -2.79 12.42
N SER A 56 18.38 -3.32 12.75
CA SER A 56 17.90 -4.59 12.19
C SER A 56 17.38 -4.35 10.77
N THR A 57 18.28 -4.29 9.79
CA THR A 57 17.94 -4.11 8.36
C THR A 57 17.05 -5.24 7.81
N LEU A 58 17.05 -6.40 8.47
CA LEU A 58 16.19 -7.54 8.14
C LEU A 58 14.69 -7.17 8.18
N MET A 59 14.26 -6.39 9.17
CA MET A 59 12.84 -6.13 9.42
C MET A 59 12.20 -5.27 8.30
N PRO A 60 12.78 -4.12 7.88
CA PRO A 60 12.28 -3.36 6.73
C PRO A 60 12.31 -4.15 5.41
N ILE A 61 13.34 -4.99 5.19
CA ILE A 61 13.48 -5.78 3.95
C ILE A 61 12.43 -6.89 3.87
N LEU A 62 12.19 -7.61 4.98
CA LEU A 62 11.14 -8.63 5.03
C LEU A 62 9.76 -8.00 4.78
N MET A 63 9.50 -6.82 5.34
CA MET A 63 8.25 -6.10 5.11
C MET A 63 8.07 -5.74 3.62
N LEU A 64 9.11 -5.25 2.94
CA LEU A 64 9.06 -5.00 1.49
C LEU A 64 8.86 -6.27 0.65
N ALA A 65 9.41 -7.41 1.08
CA ALA A 65 9.20 -8.67 0.37
C ALA A 65 7.73 -9.09 0.42
N PHE A 66 7.09 -9.01 1.59
CA PHE A 66 5.67 -9.28 1.72
C PHE A 66 4.80 -8.26 0.97
N SER A 67 5.19 -6.98 0.95
CA SER A 67 4.48 -5.96 0.18
C SER A 67 4.47 -6.27 -1.32
N ALA A 68 5.61 -6.67 -1.88
CA ALA A 68 5.71 -7.06 -3.28
C ALA A 68 4.86 -8.30 -3.61
N CYS A 69 4.73 -9.24 -2.67
CA CYS A 69 3.84 -10.38 -2.83
C CYS A 69 2.36 -9.95 -2.85
N GLU A 70 1.93 -9.09 -1.93
CA GLU A 70 0.57 -8.52 -1.92
C GLU A 70 0.28 -7.78 -3.22
N ALA A 71 1.21 -6.94 -3.69
CA ALA A 71 1.12 -6.24 -4.96
C ALA A 71 0.94 -7.19 -6.16
N GLY A 72 1.73 -8.26 -6.19
CA GLY A 72 1.65 -9.30 -7.23
C GLY A 72 0.30 -10.00 -7.24
N THR A 73 -0.24 -10.34 -6.06
CA THR A 73 -1.59 -10.93 -5.97
C THR A 73 -2.69 -9.94 -6.36
N GLY A 74 -2.54 -8.67 -5.99
CA GLY A 74 -3.48 -7.60 -6.37
C GLY A 74 -3.53 -7.37 -7.87
N LEU A 75 -2.37 -7.36 -8.54
CA LEU A 75 -2.28 -7.29 -10.00
C LEU A 75 -2.85 -8.53 -10.68
N ALA A 76 -2.62 -9.74 -10.13
CA ALA A 76 -3.23 -10.95 -10.66
C ALA A 76 -4.77 -10.90 -10.59
N MET A 77 -5.33 -10.38 -9.49
CA MET A 77 -6.76 -10.15 -9.35
C MET A 77 -7.28 -9.13 -10.38
N LEU A 78 -6.52 -8.07 -10.64
CA LEU A 78 -6.86 -7.09 -11.67
C LEU A 78 -6.92 -7.69 -13.07
N VAL A 79 -5.96 -8.56 -13.41
CA VAL A 79 -5.97 -9.28 -14.69
C VAL A 79 -7.19 -10.22 -14.77
N ALA A 80 -7.59 -10.84 -13.65
CA ALA A 80 -8.79 -11.67 -13.62
C ALA A 80 -10.10 -10.85 -13.77
N SER A 81 -10.19 -9.67 -13.13
CA SER A 81 -11.37 -8.80 -13.25
C SER A 81 -11.51 -8.22 -14.66
N THR A 82 -10.40 -7.81 -15.28
CA THR A 82 -10.41 -7.32 -16.68
C THR A 82 -10.81 -8.40 -17.67
N ARG A 83 -10.35 -9.65 -17.51
CA ARG A 83 -10.74 -10.76 -18.39
C ARG A 83 -12.21 -11.15 -18.26
N THR A 84 -12.80 -11.01 -17.08
CA THR A 84 -14.20 -11.41 -16.81
C THR A 84 -15.21 -10.31 -17.09
N HIS A 85 -14.89 -9.06 -16.74
CA HIS A 85 -15.82 -7.92 -16.81
C HIS A 85 -15.40 -6.84 -17.83
N GLY A 86 -14.28 -7.03 -18.54
CA GLY A 86 -13.79 -6.12 -19.58
C GLY A 86 -13.31 -4.76 -19.08
N SER A 87 -13.33 -4.49 -17.77
CA SER A 87 -12.91 -3.22 -17.18
C SER A 87 -12.32 -3.37 -15.78
N ASP A 88 -11.51 -2.38 -15.38
CA ASP A 88 -10.92 -2.24 -14.04
C ASP A 88 -11.88 -1.60 -13.02
N HIS A 89 -13.15 -1.37 -13.39
CA HIS A 89 -14.10 -0.71 -12.53
C HIS A 89 -14.62 -1.62 -11.42
N LEU A 90 -14.42 -1.19 -10.17
CA LEU A 90 -14.89 -1.91 -8.99
C LEU A 90 -16.42 -2.07 -8.95
N HIS A 91 -17.17 -1.14 -9.57
CA HIS A 91 -18.63 -1.21 -9.66
C HIS A 91 -19.14 -2.42 -10.46
N ASN A 92 -18.31 -3.02 -11.32
CA ASN A 92 -18.72 -4.21 -12.08
C ASN A 92 -18.76 -5.48 -11.21
N LEU A 93 -18.16 -5.48 -10.01
CA LEU A 93 -18.08 -6.62 -9.10
C LEU A 93 -19.29 -6.72 -8.15
N ASN A 94 -20.51 -6.51 -8.65
CA ASN A 94 -21.73 -6.49 -7.81
C ASN A 94 -22.49 -7.83 -7.75
N LEU A 95 -21.98 -8.90 -8.35
CA LEU A 95 -22.66 -10.21 -8.42
C LEU A 95 -22.91 -10.86 -7.03
N LEU A 96 -22.15 -10.48 -6.01
CA LEU A 96 -22.29 -10.99 -4.63
C LEU A 96 -23.33 -10.24 -3.78
N GLN A 97 -24.07 -9.29 -4.36
CA GLN A 97 -25.17 -8.59 -3.68
C GLN A 97 -26.49 -9.38 -3.69
N CYS A 98 -26.52 -10.54 -4.35
CA CYS A 98 -27.64 -11.50 -4.31
C CYS A 98 -27.58 -12.37 -3.06
#